data_AF-A0A1L3SW11-F1
#
_entry.id   AF-A0A1L3SW11-F1
#
_cell.length_a   1.000
_cell.length_b   1.000
_cell.length_c   1.000
_cell.angle_alpha   90.00
_cell.angle_beta   90.00
_cell.angle_gamma   90.00
#
_symmetry.space_group_name_H-M   'P 1'
#
loop_
_entity.id
_entity.type
_entity.pdbx_description
1 polymer ?
#
loop_
_entity_poly.entity_id
_entity_poly.type
_entity_poly.pdbx_seq_one_letter_code
_entity_poly.pdbx_strand_id
1 'polypeptide(L)'
;MADPARDSTARPRRYEALGILMTFHAFPAEVSDKYCLVECVVPPGLGAPPNSHAGETETFFIMDGELEFMVEGKAIRGRAGESVRVPDGAVHAFSAVGPAPARVLIVNAPGHMHEGFFTELGAQVTDDRTQPAPMDGPPDVARVVQVAEKWGMTIMTPAEA
;
A
#
# COMPACT_ATOMS: atom_id res chain seq x y z
N MET A 1 23.63 21.91 -5.95
CA MET A 1 23.47 21.32 -4.60
C MET A 1 22.19 20.51 -4.63
N ALA A 2 22.19 19.26 -4.15
CA ALA A 2 20.95 18.48 -4.06
C ALA A 2 20.00 19.15 -3.07
N ASP A 3 18.70 19.16 -3.38
CA ASP A 3 17.67 19.66 -2.48
C ASP A 3 17.56 18.71 -1.27
N PRO A 4 17.81 19.17 -0.04
CA PRO A 4 17.74 18.30 1.15
C PRO A 4 16.34 17.71 1.37
N ALA A 5 15.28 18.31 0.80
CA ALA A 5 13.93 17.74 0.81
C ALA A 5 13.73 16.60 -0.22
N ARG A 6 14.72 16.35 -1.09
CA ARG A 6 14.70 15.35 -2.16
C ARG A 6 15.95 14.46 -2.15
N ASP A 7 16.78 14.52 -1.12
CA ASP A 7 17.98 13.68 -1.04
C ASP A 7 17.57 12.22 -0.80
N SER A 8 17.37 11.52 -1.91
CA SER A 8 16.81 10.17 -2.00
C SER A 8 17.88 9.08 -2.01
N THR A 9 19.12 9.38 -1.64
CA THR A 9 20.27 8.58 -2.10
C THR A 9 20.70 7.43 -1.19
N ALA A 10 20.12 7.26 0.01
CA ALA A 10 20.59 6.24 0.95
C ALA A 10 19.81 4.90 0.92
N ARG A 11 18.55 4.87 0.46
CA ARG A 11 17.72 3.65 0.49
C ARG A 11 16.86 3.47 -0.76
N PRO A 12 16.55 2.21 -1.15
CA PRO A 12 15.56 1.92 -2.17
C PRO A 12 14.19 2.52 -1.80
N ARG A 13 13.51 3.05 -2.81
CA ARG A 13 12.18 3.67 -2.67
C ARG A 13 11.08 2.91 -3.38
N ARG A 14 11.44 1.94 -4.21
CA ARG A 14 10.54 1.28 -5.14
C ARG A 14 10.56 -0.21 -4.86
N TYR A 15 9.37 -0.76 -4.63
CA TYR A 15 9.18 -2.15 -4.23
C TYR A 15 8.04 -2.75 -5.03
N GLU A 16 8.17 -4.02 -5.38
CA GLU A 16 7.08 -4.81 -5.90
C GLU A 16 6.64 -5.80 -4.84
N ALA A 17 5.38 -5.71 -4.44
CA ALA A 17 4.79 -6.58 -3.44
C ALA A 17 3.42 -7.03 -3.94
N LEU A 18 3.21 -8.35 -4.00
CA LEU A 18 1.90 -8.96 -4.34
C LEU A 18 1.33 -8.46 -5.69
N GLY A 19 2.21 -8.25 -6.68
CA GLY A 19 1.82 -7.77 -8.02
C GLY A 19 1.48 -6.27 -8.08
N ILE A 20 1.75 -5.51 -7.01
CA ILE A 20 1.56 -4.07 -6.92
C ILE A 20 2.94 -3.40 -6.89
N LEU A 21 3.10 -2.38 -7.72
CA LEU A 21 4.30 -1.54 -7.73
C LEU A 21 4.09 -0.38 -6.76
N MET A 22 4.95 -0.27 -5.77
CA MET A 22 4.92 0.75 -4.73
C MET A 22 6.12 1.67 -4.84
N THR A 23 5.90 2.98 -4.69
CA THR A 23 6.93 4.01 -4.67
C THR A 23 6.74 4.88 -3.42
N PHE A 24 7.68 4.77 -2.49
CA PHE A 24 7.75 5.61 -1.30
C PHE A 24 8.28 6.99 -1.67
N HIS A 25 7.40 7.99 -1.57
CA HIS A 25 7.73 9.40 -1.75
C HIS A 25 8.29 10.02 -0.46
N ALA A 26 7.80 9.55 0.69
CA ALA A 26 8.33 9.89 2.01
C ALA A 26 8.26 8.68 2.95
N PHE A 27 9.34 8.43 3.68
CA PHE A 27 9.35 7.52 4.82
C PHE A 27 9.09 8.28 6.13
N PRO A 28 8.55 7.63 7.18
CA PRO A 28 8.31 8.26 8.48
C PRO A 28 9.51 9.04 9.03
N ALA A 29 10.71 8.45 8.98
CA ALA A 29 11.93 9.08 9.47
C ALA A 29 12.30 10.38 8.72
N GLU A 30 11.84 10.56 7.47
CA GLU A 30 12.07 11.76 6.66
C GLU A 30 11.09 12.89 7.02
N VAL A 31 9.99 12.57 7.73
CA VAL A 31 8.91 13.51 8.06
C VAL A 31 8.60 13.52 9.56
N SER A 32 9.63 13.37 10.40
CA SER A 32 9.51 13.41 11.88
C SER A 32 8.55 12.36 12.45
N ASP A 33 8.55 11.16 11.87
CA ASP A 33 7.75 10.00 12.27
C ASP A 33 6.23 10.28 12.26
N LYS A 34 5.80 11.14 11.32
CA LYS A 34 4.39 11.58 11.24
C LYS A 34 3.55 10.83 10.22
N TYR A 35 4.14 10.40 9.11
CA TYR A 35 3.45 9.61 8.09
C TYR A 35 4.45 8.94 7.14
N CYS A 36 3.98 7.95 6.38
CA CYS A 36 4.58 7.59 5.10
C CYS A 36 3.67 8.04 3.95
N LEU A 37 4.28 8.36 2.79
CA LEU A 37 3.57 8.70 1.56
C LEU A 37 3.98 7.73 0.47
N VAL A 38 3.02 6.96 -0.05
CA VAL A 38 3.29 5.87 -0.99
C VAL A 38 2.39 5.99 -2.20
N GLU A 39 2.96 5.93 -3.40
CA GLU A 39 2.20 5.74 -4.63
C GLU A 39 2.17 4.26 -5.01
N CYS A 40 0.99 3.75 -5.34
CA CYS A 40 0.78 2.38 -5.78
C CYS A 40 0.17 2.34 -7.18
N VAL A 41 0.68 1.45 -8.03
CA VAL A 41 0.07 1.05 -9.30
C VAL A 41 -0.52 -0.34 -9.14
N VAL A 42 -1.85 -0.44 -9.21
CA VAL A 42 -2.62 -1.63 -8.85
C VAL A 42 -3.26 -2.20 -10.11
N PRO A 43 -2.83 -3.37 -10.61
CA PRO A 43 -3.42 -4.01 -11.80
C PRO A 43 -4.91 -4.37 -11.62
N PRO A 44 -5.67 -4.50 -12.72
CA PRO A 44 -7.05 -4.99 -12.67
C PRO A 44 -7.18 -6.32 -11.92
N GLY A 45 -8.17 -6.39 -11.02
CA GLY A 45 -8.46 -7.54 -10.17
C GLY A 45 -7.54 -7.69 -8.96
N LEU A 46 -6.47 -6.88 -8.83
CA LEU A 46 -5.57 -6.91 -7.69
C LEU A 46 -5.90 -5.82 -6.67
N GLY A 47 -5.33 -5.95 -5.47
CA GLY A 47 -5.47 -5.02 -4.37
C GLY A 47 -5.04 -5.66 -3.05
N ALA A 48 -5.50 -5.11 -1.93
CA ALA A 48 -5.21 -5.66 -0.62
C ALA A 48 -6.40 -6.49 -0.11
N PRO A 49 -6.16 -7.71 0.44
CA PRO A 49 -7.20 -8.45 1.13
C PRO A 49 -7.64 -7.69 2.41
N PRO A 50 -8.74 -8.11 3.04
CA PRO A 50 -9.12 -7.60 4.35
C PRO A 50 -7.95 -7.64 5.32
N ASN A 51 -7.59 -6.47 5.84
CA ASN A 51 -6.52 -6.28 6.80
C ASN A 51 -6.86 -5.16 7.80
N SER A 52 -6.09 -5.09 8.88
CA SER A 52 -6.13 -3.98 9.84
C SER A 52 -4.74 -3.67 10.39
N HIS A 53 -4.55 -2.44 10.82
CA HIS A 53 -3.33 -1.96 11.47
C HIS A 53 -3.71 -0.93 12.54
N ALA A 54 -3.68 -1.35 13.80
CA ALA A 54 -4.04 -0.49 14.93
C ALA A 54 -2.85 0.39 15.34
N GLY A 55 -3.13 1.66 15.62
CA GLY A 55 -2.13 2.71 15.81
C GLY A 55 -1.86 3.55 14.55
N GLU A 56 -2.43 3.21 13.39
CA GLU A 56 -2.28 4.00 12.16
C GLU A 56 -3.63 4.31 11.49
N THR A 57 -3.80 5.55 11.05
CA THR A 57 -4.88 5.89 10.10
C THR A 57 -4.34 5.83 8.67
N GLU A 58 -5.20 5.50 7.71
CA GLU A 58 -4.84 5.44 6.30
C GLU A 58 -5.80 6.24 5.43
N THR A 59 -5.26 6.95 4.44
CA THR A 59 -6.05 7.68 3.45
C THR A 59 -5.56 7.37 2.05
N PHE A 60 -6.48 6.94 1.20
CA PHE A 60 -6.27 6.68 -0.21
C PHE A 60 -6.78 7.88 -1.01
N PHE A 61 -5.96 8.43 -1.90
CA PHE A 61 -6.36 9.40 -2.91
C PHE A 61 -6.15 8.78 -4.30
N ILE A 62 -7.24 8.56 -5.02
CA ILE A 62 -7.21 7.88 -6.31
C ILE A 62 -6.80 8.91 -7.37
N MET A 63 -5.66 8.68 -8.01
CA MET A 63 -5.13 9.56 -9.06
C MET A 63 -5.65 9.16 -10.44
N ASP A 64 -5.81 7.86 -10.68
CA ASP A 64 -6.31 7.31 -11.94
C ASP A 64 -6.99 5.96 -11.70
N GLY A 65 -7.93 5.60 -12.59
CA GLY A 65 -8.71 4.37 -12.49
C GLY A 65 -9.82 4.40 -11.43
N GLU A 66 -10.26 3.20 -11.02
CA GLU A 66 -11.36 3.01 -10.08
C GLU A 66 -11.08 1.83 -9.16
N LEU A 67 -11.26 2.06 -7.87
CA LEU A 67 -11.07 1.09 -6.79
C LEU A 67 -12.42 0.82 -6.11
N GLU A 68 -12.65 -0.44 -5.77
CA GLU A 68 -13.68 -0.84 -4.81
C GLU A 68 -13.03 -1.09 -3.46
N PHE A 69 -13.54 -0.45 -2.43
CA PHE A 69 -13.09 -0.59 -1.05
C PHE A 69 -14.15 -1.29 -0.22
N MET A 70 -13.69 -1.97 0.82
CA MET A 70 -14.49 -2.29 1.98
C MET A 70 -13.85 -1.60 3.18
N VAL A 71 -14.63 -0.88 3.98
CA VAL A 71 -14.18 -0.27 5.26
C VAL A 71 -15.26 -0.55 6.30
N GLU A 72 -14.88 -1.26 7.38
CA GLU A 72 -15.81 -1.71 8.43
C GLU A 72 -17.08 -2.38 7.87
N GLY A 73 -16.91 -3.26 6.89
CA GLY A 73 -17.99 -4.00 6.23
C GLY A 73 -18.82 -3.19 5.22
N LYS A 74 -18.49 -1.91 5.00
CA LYS A 74 -19.20 -1.06 4.02
C LYS A 74 -18.44 -0.98 2.71
N ALA A 75 -19.11 -1.33 1.62
CA ALA A 75 -18.58 -1.15 0.28
C ALA A 75 -18.55 0.34 -0.11
N ILE A 76 -17.42 0.81 -0.63
CA ILE A 76 -17.21 2.18 -1.06
C ILE A 76 -16.56 2.15 -2.44
N ARG A 77 -17.11 2.91 -3.38
CA ARG A 77 -16.52 3.11 -4.70
C ARG A 77 -15.65 4.36 -4.69
N GLY A 78 -14.39 4.25 -5.12
CA GLY A 78 -13.48 5.39 -5.25
C GLY A 78 -13.00 5.56 -6.69
N ARG A 79 -13.11 6.79 -7.21
CA ARG A 79 -12.73 7.18 -8.57
C ARG A 79 -11.61 8.21 -8.56
N ALA A 80 -10.95 8.39 -9.70
CA ALA A 80 -9.95 9.44 -9.88
C ALA A 80 -10.44 10.81 -9.38
N GLY A 81 -9.64 11.45 -8.52
CA GLY A 81 -9.94 12.72 -7.85
C GLY A 81 -10.64 12.58 -6.49
N GLU A 82 -11.06 11.38 -6.11
CA GLU A 82 -11.73 11.10 -4.83
C GLU A 82 -10.76 10.54 -3.78
N SER A 83 -11.20 10.55 -2.52
CA SER A 83 -10.45 9.94 -1.41
C SER A 83 -11.32 9.07 -0.52
N VAL A 84 -10.73 7.98 -0.05
CA VAL A 84 -11.31 7.06 0.95
C VAL A 84 -10.42 7.09 2.18
N ARG A 85 -11.04 7.22 3.36
CA ARG A 85 -10.33 7.29 4.65
C ARG A 85 -10.66 6.04 5.46
N VAL A 86 -9.63 5.45 6.04
CA VAL A 86 -9.71 4.29 6.92
C VAL A 86 -9.35 4.77 8.33
N PRO A 87 -10.29 4.69 9.29
CA PRO A 87 -10.03 4.99 10.69
C PRO A 87 -8.97 4.07 11.29
N ASP A 88 -8.39 4.50 12.41
CA ASP A 88 -7.41 3.72 13.16
C ASP A 88 -7.94 2.32 13.51
N GLY A 89 -7.19 1.28 13.13
CA GLY A 89 -7.50 -0.13 13.40
C GLY A 89 -8.71 -0.68 12.64
N ALA A 90 -9.36 0.11 11.78
CA ALA A 90 -10.52 -0.33 11.04
C ALA A 90 -10.15 -1.43 10.05
N VAL A 91 -10.98 -2.47 9.99
CA VAL A 91 -10.86 -3.51 8.97
C VAL A 91 -11.17 -2.92 7.61
N HIS A 92 -10.27 -3.11 6.65
CA HIS A 92 -10.45 -2.60 5.29
C HIS A 92 -9.80 -3.49 4.24
N ALA A 93 -10.28 -3.38 3.01
CA ALA A 93 -9.77 -4.06 1.83
C ALA A 93 -9.97 -3.16 0.61
N PHE A 94 -9.25 -3.43 -0.48
CA PHE A 94 -9.56 -2.79 -1.75
C PHE A 94 -9.19 -3.67 -2.95
N SER A 95 -9.80 -3.42 -4.10
CA SER A 95 -9.39 -3.98 -5.39
C SER A 95 -9.58 -2.98 -6.52
N ALA A 96 -8.69 -3.00 -7.51
CA ALA A 96 -8.87 -2.29 -8.76
C ALA A 96 -9.80 -3.08 -9.66
N VAL A 97 -10.88 -2.46 -10.11
CA VAL A 97 -11.91 -3.19 -10.88
C VAL A 97 -12.16 -2.61 -12.27
N GLY A 98 -11.42 -1.57 -12.64
CA GLY A 98 -11.39 -1.04 -14.00
C GLY A 98 -10.62 -1.98 -14.96
N PRO A 99 -10.74 -1.75 -16.28
CA PRO A 99 -10.03 -2.55 -17.28
C PRO A 99 -8.53 -2.21 -17.38
N ALA A 100 -8.08 -1.15 -16.72
CA ALA A 100 -6.69 -0.68 -16.67
C ALA A 100 -6.22 -0.54 -15.21
N PRO A 101 -4.91 -0.56 -14.95
CA PRO A 101 -4.39 -0.36 -13.60
C PRO A 101 -4.87 0.94 -12.96
N ALA A 102 -5.20 0.89 -11.67
CA ALA A 102 -5.48 2.08 -10.87
C ALA A 102 -4.17 2.66 -10.34
N ARG A 103 -4.11 3.99 -10.21
CA ARG A 103 -3.01 4.70 -9.53
C ARG A 103 -3.56 5.38 -8.29
N VAL A 104 -2.98 5.08 -7.14
CA VAL A 104 -3.44 5.59 -5.86
C VAL A 104 -2.27 6.11 -5.04
N LEU A 105 -2.47 7.26 -4.41
CA LEU A 105 -1.55 7.82 -3.42
C LEU A 105 -2.10 7.50 -2.04
N ILE A 106 -1.26 6.95 -1.17
CA ILE A 106 -1.64 6.47 0.16
C ILE A 106 -0.82 7.24 1.18
N VAL A 107 -1.51 7.75 2.20
CA VAL A 107 -0.90 8.31 3.41
C VAL A 107 -1.26 7.40 4.57
N ASN A 108 -0.25 6.85 5.24
CA ASN A 108 -0.40 6.15 6.52
C ASN A 108 0.25 6.99 7.60
N ALA A 109 -0.43 7.21 8.72
CA ALA A 109 0.07 8.02 9.82
C ALA A 109 -0.01 7.22 11.12
N PRO A 110 1.12 6.91 11.79
CA PRO A 110 2.51 7.33 11.51
C PRO A 110 3.23 6.63 10.34
N GLY A 111 2.74 5.48 9.85
CA GLY A 111 3.23 4.81 8.63
C GLY A 111 4.42 3.87 8.79
N HIS A 112 4.80 3.53 10.03
CA HIS A 112 5.89 2.59 10.31
C HIS A 112 5.50 1.15 9.99
N MET A 113 4.22 0.78 10.23
CA MET A 113 3.74 -0.56 9.93
C MET A 113 3.73 -0.80 8.41
N HIS A 114 3.19 0.17 7.67
CA HIS A 114 3.15 0.12 6.21
C HIS A 114 4.57 0.11 5.60
N GLU A 115 5.47 0.98 6.06
CA GLU A 115 6.87 0.97 5.64
C GLU A 115 7.51 -0.41 5.87
N GLY A 116 7.47 -0.90 7.11
CA GLY A 116 8.17 -2.11 7.50
C GLY A 116 7.65 -3.33 6.76
N PHE A 117 6.32 -3.48 6.66
CA PHE A 117 5.68 -4.57 5.97
C PHE A 117 6.10 -4.64 4.49
N PHE A 118 5.93 -3.55 3.73
CA PHE A 118 6.17 -3.59 2.29
C PHE A 118 7.65 -3.55 1.91
N THR A 119 8.51 -2.91 2.71
CA THR A 119 9.95 -2.92 2.43
C THR A 119 10.61 -4.26 2.78
N GLU A 120 10.03 -5.05 3.68
CA GLU A 120 10.50 -6.40 4.01
C GLU A 120 9.87 -7.50 3.13
N LEU A 121 8.59 -7.35 2.77
CA LEU A 121 7.90 -8.31 1.89
C LEU A 121 8.29 -8.11 0.42
N GLY A 122 8.42 -6.85 -0.01
CA GLY A 122 8.55 -6.48 -1.41
C GLY A 122 9.96 -6.69 -1.97
N ALA A 123 10.02 -7.05 -3.25
CA ALA A 123 11.28 -7.07 -4.01
C ALA A 123 11.64 -5.64 -4.47
N GLN A 124 12.90 -5.25 -4.32
CA GLN A 124 13.36 -3.93 -4.74
C GLN A 124 13.30 -3.79 -6.27
N VAL A 125 12.79 -2.64 -6.73
CA VAL A 125 12.73 -2.29 -8.16
C VAL A 125 13.80 -1.24 -8.46
N THR A 126 14.73 -1.58 -9.34
CA THR A 126 15.91 -0.76 -9.66
C THR A 126 15.92 -0.23 -11.09
N ASP A 127 14.98 -0.68 -11.92
CA ASP A 127 14.77 -0.17 -13.28
C ASP A 127 13.76 0.99 -13.31
N ASP A 128 13.53 1.58 -14.49
CA ASP A 128 12.65 2.73 -14.67
C ASP A 128 11.20 2.35 -15.06
N ARG A 129 10.78 1.09 -14.86
CA ARG A 129 9.42 0.66 -15.25
C ARG A 129 8.36 1.41 -14.47
N THR A 130 7.22 1.74 -15.07
CA THR A 130 6.12 2.43 -14.36
C THR A 130 4.92 1.53 -14.09
N GLN A 131 5.03 0.25 -14.46
CA GLN A 131 4.01 -0.77 -14.28
C GLN A 131 4.60 -1.93 -13.47
N PRO A 132 3.79 -2.61 -12.63
CA PRO A 132 4.25 -3.80 -11.93
C PRO A 132 4.59 -4.91 -12.92
N ALA A 133 5.53 -5.77 -12.55
CA ALA A 133 5.72 -7.02 -13.27
C ALA A 133 4.60 -8.01 -12.91
N PRO A 134 4.28 -8.98 -13.80
CA PRO A 134 3.38 -10.06 -13.44
C PRO A 134 3.94 -10.87 -12.27
N MET A 135 3.06 -11.32 -11.37
CA MET A 135 3.45 -12.22 -10.29
C MET A 135 3.94 -13.56 -10.85
N ASP A 136 5.08 -14.04 -10.31
CA ASP A 136 5.60 -15.38 -10.60
C ASP A 136 4.93 -16.43 -9.71
N GLY A 137 3.64 -16.67 -9.97
CA GLY A 137 2.82 -17.61 -9.23
C GLY A 137 2.06 -17.00 -8.04
N PRO A 138 1.31 -17.84 -7.28
CA PRO A 138 0.56 -17.39 -6.12
C PRO A 138 1.48 -16.88 -5.00
N PRO A 139 1.03 -15.93 -4.17
CA PRO A 139 1.84 -15.41 -3.08
C PRO A 139 2.04 -16.47 -2.00
N ASP A 140 3.19 -16.45 -1.32
CA ASP A 140 3.42 -17.21 -0.10
C ASP A 140 2.61 -16.60 1.05
N VAL A 141 1.39 -17.10 1.23
CA VAL A 141 0.44 -16.58 2.23
C VAL A 141 1.01 -16.68 3.65
N ALA A 142 1.74 -17.74 3.96
CA ALA A 142 2.32 -17.91 5.30
C ALA A 142 3.38 -16.84 5.58
N ARG A 143 4.23 -16.55 4.58
CA ARG A 143 5.20 -15.45 4.65
C ARG A 143 4.50 -14.10 4.79
N VAL A 144 3.45 -13.84 4.00
CA VAL A 144 2.70 -12.58 4.06
C VAL A 144 2.14 -12.33 5.46
N VAL A 145 1.45 -13.33 6.03
CA VAL A 145 0.89 -13.24 7.39
C VAL A 145 1.99 -13.02 8.43
N GLN A 146 3.09 -13.79 8.34
CA GLN A 146 4.21 -13.65 9.27
C GLN A 146 4.84 -12.24 9.25
N VAL A 147 5.01 -11.63 8.06
CA VAL A 147 5.54 -10.26 7.96
C VAL A 147 4.54 -9.25 8.51
N ALA A 148 3.25 -9.42 8.18
CA ALA A 148 2.20 -8.52 8.68
C ALA A 148 2.22 -8.49 10.21
N GLU A 149 2.16 -9.66 10.86
CA GLU A 149 2.17 -9.79 12.32
C GLU A 149 3.42 -9.17 12.94
N LYS A 150 4.60 -9.41 12.34
CA LYS A 150 5.88 -8.84 12.79
C LYS A 150 5.84 -7.32 12.88
N TRP A 151 5.16 -6.67 11.92
CA TRP A 151 5.07 -5.23 11.82
C TRP A 151 3.79 -4.64 12.45
N GLY A 152 3.00 -5.46 13.14
CA GLY A 152 1.79 -5.00 13.84
C GLY A 152 0.54 -4.91 12.96
N MET A 153 0.59 -5.45 11.74
CA MET A 153 -0.56 -5.57 10.85
C MET A 153 -1.23 -6.94 11.00
N THR A 154 -2.53 -7.00 10.76
CA THR A 154 -3.30 -8.25 10.73
C THR A 154 -3.88 -8.44 9.35
N ILE A 155 -3.67 -9.61 8.75
CA ILE A 155 -4.37 -10.04 7.53
C ILE A 155 -5.49 -10.97 7.96
N MET A 156 -6.75 -10.64 7.67
CA MET A 156 -7.86 -11.51 8.03
C MET A 156 -7.89 -12.73 7.12
N THR A 157 -8.18 -13.88 7.71
CA THR A 157 -8.57 -15.07 6.95
C THR A 157 -10.02 -14.95 6.48
N PRO A 158 -10.46 -15.72 5.47
CA PRO A 158 -11.86 -15.71 5.02
C PRO A 158 -12.92 -15.99 6.09
N ALA A 159 -12.54 -16.50 7.27
CA ALA A 159 -13.44 -16.72 8.39
C ALA A 159 -13.62 -15.46 9.28
N GLU A 160 -12.78 -14.45 9.10
CA GLU A 160 -12.65 -13.26 9.95
C GLU A 160 -13.01 -11.96 9.21
N ALA A 161 -13.29 -12.05 7.90
CA ALA A 161 -13.70 -10.94 7.02
C ALA A 161 -15.23 -10.85 6.90
#